data_AF-A0A498ER00-F1
#
_entry.id   AF-A0A498ER00-F1
#
_cell.length_a   1.000
_cell.length_b   1.000
_cell.length_c   1.000
_cell.angle_alpha   90.00
_cell.angle_beta   90.00
_cell.angle_gamma   90.00
#
_symmetry.space_group_name_H-M   'P 1'
#
loop_
_entity.id
_entity.type
_entity.pdbx_description
1 polymer ?
#
loop_
_entity_poly.entity_id
_entity_poly.type
_entity_poly.pdbx_seq_one_letter_code
_entity_poly.pdbx_strand_id
1 'polypeptide(L)'
;MTVADRIERFRAVLEEWARGLYHGMITHPAYEKIEKEAEDTEDEFMLACFPDAFGIPSPVSYYTAELLPYLEDEFEAWERRLWDRDSLIERKGQQYHF
;
A
#
# COMPACT_ATOMS: atom_id res chain seq x y z
N MET A 1 -13.12 -21.86 44.57
CA MET A 1 -12.25 -21.04 43.71
C MET A 1 -11.61 -19.98 44.57
N THR A 2 -10.31 -20.05 44.74
CA THR A 2 -9.57 -19.06 45.52
C THR A 2 -9.45 -17.74 44.73
N VAL A 3 -9.16 -16.64 45.41
CA VAL A 3 -8.96 -15.34 44.76
C VAL A 3 -7.78 -15.38 43.79
N ALA A 4 -6.76 -16.19 44.10
CA ALA A 4 -5.61 -16.42 43.22
C ALA A 4 -6.04 -17.01 41.87
N ASP A 5 -6.89 -18.05 41.87
CA ASP A 5 -7.40 -18.67 40.64
C ASP A 5 -8.17 -17.69 39.74
N ARG A 6 -8.88 -16.72 40.34
CA ARG A 6 -9.60 -15.67 39.59
C ARG A 6 -8.65 -14.65 38.96
N ILE A 7 -7.58 -14.27 39.66
CA ILE A 7 -6.58 -13.32 39.16
C ILE A 7 -5.81 -13.93 37.99
N GLU A 8 -5.43 -15.20 38.13
CA GLU A 8 -4.67 -15.92 37.09
C GLU A 8 -5.49 -16.09 35.81
N ARG A 9 -6.77 -16.46 35.96
CA ARG A 9 -7.69 -16.56 34.82
C ARG A 9 -7.98 -15.21 34.16
N PHE A 10 -8.07 -14.14 34.94
CA PHE A 10 -8.24 -12.78 34.39
C PHE A 10 -7.00 -12.31 33.61
N ARG A 11 -5.80 -12.60 34.12
CA ARG A 11 -4.53 -12.26 33.44
C ARG A 11 -4.39 -13.00 32.11
N ALA A 12 -4.75 -14.29 32.07
CA ALA A 12 -4.70 -15.09 30.84
C ALA A 12 -5.62 -14.50 29.75
N VAL A 13 -6.84 -14.12 30.11
CA VAL A 13 -7.78 -13.48 29.17
C VAL A 13 -7.23 -12.12 28.71
N LEU A 14 -6.69 -11.30 29.62
CA LEU A 14 -6.10 -10.02 29.26
C LEU A 14 -4.93 -10.15 28.28
N GLU A 15 -4.08 -11.17 28.45
CA GLU A 15 -2.94 -11.39 27.57
C GLU A 15 -3.37 -11.83 26.17
N GLU A 16 -4.37 -12.70 26.08
CA GLU A 16 -4.97 -13.11 24.80
C GLU A 16 -5.58 -11.90 24.06
N TRP A 17 -6.35 -11.08 24.77
CA TRP A 17 -6.96 -9.87 24.22
C TRP A 17 -5.90 -8.85 23.79
N ALA A 18 -4.87 -8.62 24.60
CA ALA A 18 -3.79 -7.70 24.26
C ALA A 18 -3.03 -8.17 23.01
N ARG A 19 -2.79 -9.47 22.86
CA ARG A 19 -2.13 -10.03 21.67
C ARG A 19 -2.99 -9.90 20.42
N GLY A 20 -4.28 -10.22 20.52
CA GLY A 20 -5.23 -10.03 19.43
C GLY A 20 -5.35 -8.57 19.00
N LEU A 21 -5.45 -7.65 19.98
CA LEU A 21 -5.52 -6.21 19.74
C LEU A 21 -4.23 -5.67 19.12
N TYR A 22 -3.06 -6.08 19.63
CA TYR A 22 -1.77 -5.68 19.08
C TYR A 22 -1.62 -6.11 17.63
N HIS A 23 -1.99 -7.35 17.32
CA HIS A 23 -1.91 -7.87 15.96
C HIS A 23 -2.86 -7.11 15.01
N GLY A 24 -4.11 -6.89 15.43
CA GLY A 24 -5.10 -6.18 14.62
C GLY A 24 -4.79 -4.69 14.44
N MET A 25 -4.28 -3.99 15.46
CA MET A 25 -4.03 -2.55 15.39
C MET A 25 -2.68 -2.19 14.79
N ILE A 26 -1.65 -3.03 14.94
CA ILE A 26 -0.28 -2.66 14.56
C ILE A 26 0.19 -3.45 13.36
N THR A 27 0.08 -4.79 13.38
CA THR A 27 0.62 -5.61 12.30
C THR A 27 -0.15 -5.40 10.99
N HIS A 28 -1.47 -5.41 11.04
CA HIS A 28 -2.29 -5.33 9.84
C HIS A 28 -2.18 -3.96 9.13
N PRO A 29 -2.31 -2.80 9.82
CA PRO A 29 -2.18 -1.51 9.16
C PRO A 29 -0.74 -1.21 8.71
N ALA A 30 0.26 -1.80 9.37
CA ALA A 30 1.66 -1.67 8.93
C ALA A 30 1.86 -2.34 7.57
N TYR A 31 1.30 -3.53 7.37
CA TYR A 31 1.39 -4.23 6.09
C TYR A 31 0.74 -3.44 4.96
N GLU A 32 -0.50 -2.98 5.17
CA GLU A 32 -1.22 -2.17 4.17
C GLU A 32 -0.47 -0.89 3.79
N LYS A 33 0.20 -0.24 4.75
CA LYS A 33 1.00 0.96 4.48
C LYS A 33 2.22 0.65 3.61
N ILE A 34 2.91 -0.45 3.89
CA ILE A 34 4.09 -0.88 3.13
C ILE A 34 3.67 -1.25 1.70
N GLU A 35 2.57 -1.98 1.55
CA GLU A 35 2.01 -2.35 0.25
C GLU A 35 1.64 -1.10 -0.58
N LYS A 36 0.92 -0.15 0.02
CA LYS A 36 0.59 1.12 -0.65
C LYS A 36 1.83 1.93 -1.04
N GLU A 37 2.87 1.95 -0.21
CA GLU A 37 4.12 2.66 -0.55
C GLU A 37 4.88 1.98 -1.68
N ALA A 38 4.84 0.65 -1.75
CA ALA A 38 5.40 -0.11 -2.86
C ALA A 38 4.64 0.19 -4.17
N GLU A 39 3.31 0.18 -4.13
CA GLU A 39 2.47 0.58 -5.28
C GLU A 39 2.73 2.03 -5.71
N ASP A 40 2.90 2.96 -4.78
CA ASP A 40 3.20 4.36 -5.10
C ASP A 40 4.55 4.48 -5.82
N THR A 41 5.55 3.72 -5.37
CA THR A 41 6.89 3.68 -6.01
C THR A 41 6.80 3.11 -7.43
N GLU A 42 6.01 2.05 -7.62
CA GLU A 42 5.74 1.47 -8.94
C GLU A 42 5.03 2.49 -9.85
N ASP A 43 4.00 3.16 -9.34
CA ASP A 43 3.24 4.16 -10.08
C ASP A 43 4.12 5.34 -10.54
N GLU A 44 5.07 5.78 -9.70
CA GLU A 44 6.07 6.80 -10.04
C GLU A 44 7.03 6.33 -11.14
N PHE A 45 7.49 5.08 -11.06
CA PHE A 45 8.35 4.49 -12.09
C PHE A 45 7.62 4.37 -13.44
N MET A 46 6.36 3.93 -13.43
CA MET A 46 5.53 3.80 -14.62
C MET A 46 5.28 5.17 -15.26
N LEU A 47 5.02 6.21 -14.46
CA LEU A 47 4.91 7.57 -14.96
C LEU A 47 6.22 8.08 -15.58
N ALA A 48 7.36 7.78 -14.96
CA ALA A 48 8.66 8.20 -15.48
C ALA A 48 8.99 7.52 -16.82
N CYS A 49 8.57 6.27 -16.98
CA CYS A 49 8.77 5.49 -18.21
C CYS A 49 7.76 5.83 -19.30
N PHE A 50 6.50 6.08 -18.96
CA PHE A 50 5.40 6.23 -19.91
C PHE A 50 4.54 7.49 -19.65
N PRO A 51 5.14 8.69 -19.55
CA PRO A 51 4.39 9.93 -19.36
C PRO A 51 3.50 10.27 -20.57
N ASP A 52 3.81 9.70 -21.73
CA ASP A 52 3.01 9.82 -22.95
C ASP A 52 1.58 9.30 -22.77
N ALA A 53 1.35 8.35 -21.84
CA ALA A 53 0.02 7.86 -21.48
C ALA A 53 -0.89 8.97 -20.92
N PHE A 54 -0.31 10.02 -20.35
CA PHE A 54 -1.00 11.23 -19.87
C PHE A 54 -0.99 12.38 -20.89
N GLY A 55 -0.51 12.13 -22.10
CA GLY A 55 -0.34 13.18 -23.12
C GLY A 55 0.81 14.14 -22.83
N ILE A 56 1.74 13.79 -21.94
CA ILE A 56 2.96 14.56 -21.69
C ILE A 56 4.06 13.97 -22.58
N PRO A 57 4.41 14.63 -23.70
CA PRO A 57 5.41 14.08 -24.61
C PRO A 57 6.79 14.05 -23.94
N SER A 58 7.38 12.86 -23.83
CA SER A 58 8.72 12.68 -23.29
C SER A 58 9.61 11.86 -24.23
N PRO A 59 10.88 12.25 -24.42
CA PRO A 59 11.84 11.44 -25.15
C PRO A 59 12.15 10.12 -24.43
N VAL A 60 11.89 10.03 -23.11
CA VAL A 60 12.14 8.82 -22.32
C VAL A 60 11.24 7.67 -22.78
N SER A 61 9.97 7.96 -23.06
CA SER A 61 8.95 7.01 -23.52
C SER A 61 9.41 6.18 -24.73
N TYR A 62 10.17 6.81 -25.63
CA TYR A 62 10.73 6.12 -26.80
C TYR A 62 11.77 5.06 -26.43
N TYR A 63 12.63 5.35 -25.44
CA TYR A 63 13.70 4.43 -25.03
C TYR A 63 13.20 3.36 -24.06
N THR A 64 12.18 3.67 -23.26
CA THR A 64 11.59 2.74 -22.29
C THR A 64 10.54 1.82 -22.91
N ALA A 65 10.12 2.07 -24.15
CA ALA A 65 9.17 1.21 -24.87
C ALA A 65 9.61 -0.27 -24.94
N GLU A 66 10.93 -0.54 -24.94
CA GLU A 66 11.47 -1.90 -24.91
C GLU A 66 11.16 -2.65 -23.60
N LEU A 67 10.85 -1.93 -22.52
CA LEU A 67 10.49 -2.51 -21.22
C LEU A 67 9.03 -2.96 -21.17
N LEU A 68 8.17 -2.44 -22.06
CA LEU A 68 6.73 -2.67 -22.01
C LEU A 68 6.33 -4.16 -22.03
N PRO A 69 6.96 -5.06 -22.81
CA PRO A 69 6.64 -6.49 -22.77
C PRO A 69 6.97 -7.18 -21.44
N TYR A 70 7.80 -6.57 -20.60
CA TYR A 70 8.17 -7.10 -19.28
C TYR A 70 7.35 -6.48 -18.15
N LEU A 71 6.56 -5.45 -18.45
CA LEU A 71 5.77 -4.67 -17.50
C LEU A 71 4.29 -4.70 -17.87
N GLU A 72 3.85 -5.66 -18.67
CA GLU A 72 2.48 -5.71 -19.22
C GLU A 72 1.43 -5.81 -18.09
N ASP A 73 1.67 -6.72 -17.13
CA ASP A 73 0.79 -6.95 -15.99
C ASP A 73 0.74 -5.72 -15.06
N GLU A 74 1.91 -5.13 -14.78
CA GLU A 74 2.05 -3.93 -13.96
C GLU A 74 1.42 -2.71 -14.65
N PHE A 75 1.51 -2.62 -15.98
CA PHE A 75 0.91 -1.55 -16.77
C PHE A 75 -0.63 -1.59 -16.70
N GLU A 76 -1.25 -2.75 -16.85
CA GLU A 76 -2.71 -2.89 -16.69
C GLU A 76 -3.16 -2.56 -15.27
N ALA A 77 -2.41 -3.04 -14.27
CA ALA A 77 -2.69 -2.74 -12.87
C ALA A 77 -2.57 -1.23 -12.57
N TRP A 78 -1.53 -0.59 -13.10
CA TRP A 78 -1.29 0.84 -12.98
C TRP A 78 -2.38 1.67 -13.66
N GLU A 79 -2.79 1.31 -14.89
CA GLU A 79 -3.88 1.98 -15.62
C GLU A 79 -5.19 1.92 -14.83
N ARG A 80 -5.51 0.75 -14.25
CA ARG A 80 -6.68 0.58 -13.40
C ARG A 80 -6.60 1.41 -12.12
N ARG A 81 -5.45 1.43 -11.44
CA ARG A 81 -5.22 2.29 -10.25
C ARG A 81 -5.31 3.77 -10.59
N LEU A 82 -4.99 4.15 -11.82
CA LEU A 82 -5.10 5.53 -12.30
C LEU A 82 -6.52 5.98 -12.57
N TRP A 83 -7.38 5.13 -13.12
CA TRP A 83 -8.78 5.50 -13.36
C TRP A 83 -9.57 5.80 -12.10
N ASP A 84 -9.19 5.22 -10.96
CA ASP A 84 -9.84 5.45 -9.68
C ASP A 84 -9.32 6.70 -8.95
N ARG A 85 -8.38 7.47 -9.51
CA ARG A 85 -7.79 8.67 -8.88
C ARG A 85 -7.76 9.89 -9.80
N ASP A 86 -7.97 11.06 -9.23
CA ASP A 86 -7.89 12.34 -9.95
C ASP A 86 -6.44 12.83 -10.10
N SER A 87 -5.55 12.44 -9.17
CA SER A 87 -4.14 12.82 -9.24
C SER A 87 -3.22 11.79 -8.59
N LEU A 88 -1.94 11.80 -9.00
CA LEU A 88 -0.91 10.96 -8.39
C LEU A 88 -0.63 11.30 -6.92
N ILE A 89 -0.92 12.54 -6.49
CA ILE A 89 -0.65 13.00 -5.12
C ILE A 89 -1.81 12.68 -4.17
N GLU A 90 -3.01 12.39 -4.70
CA GLU A 90 -4.22 12.16 -3.91
C GLU A 90 -4.03 11.10 -2.81
N ARG A 91 -3.36 10.00 -3.15
CA ARG A 91 -3.11 8.90 -2.21
C ARG A 91 -2.13 9.27 -1.09
N LYS A 92 -1.11 10.08 -1.40
CA LYS A 92 -0.19 10.64 -0.40
C LYS A 92 -0.95 11.59 0.55
N GLY A 93 -1.90 12.39 0.04
CA GLY A 93 -2.77 13.21 0.88
C GLY A 93 -3.58 12.39 1.88
N GLN A 94 -4.20 11.29 1.42
CA GLN A 94 -4.97 10.39 2.30
C GLN A 94 -4.11 9.64 3.33
N GLN A 95 -2.89 9.23 2.97
CA GLN A 95 -1.98 8.52 3.89
C GLN A 95 -1.46 9.41 5.02
N TYR A 96 -1.18 10.68 4.73
CA TYR A 96 -0.59 11.61 5.70
C TYR A 96 -1.62 12.51 6.40
N HIS A 97 -2.92 12.35 6.11
CA HIS A 97 -4.02 13.12 6.71
C HIS A 97 -3.78 14.65 6.68
N PHE A 98 -3.45 15.20 5.51
CA PHE A 98 -3.49 16.64 5.27
C PHE A 98 -4.83 17.09 4.72
#